data_AF-A0A7S2UJ10-F1
#
_entry.id   AF-A0A7S2UJ10-F1
#
_cell.length_a   1.000
_cell.length_b   1.000
_cell.length_c   1.000
_cell.angle_alpha   90.00
_cell.angle_beta   90.00
_cell.angle_gamma   90.00
#
_symmetry.space_group_name_H-M   'P 1'
#
loop_
_entity.id
_entity.type
_entity.pdbx_description
1 polymer ?
#
loop_
_entity_poly.entity_id
_entity_poly.type
_entity_poly.pdbx_seq_one_letter_code
_entity_poly.pdbx_strand_id
1 'polypeptide(L)'
;MAPKMKKYDQVEPGGMDSSKVSVAKATVTIGDTQMPLVGQLIASIVLLIALVVGLNEWDKSGEWFKQKNWGYGIAAAVTAMCFSILGIFLSFNSKWNDMPVEFTSSIMKNTASVGSLNNIFLFVWWIIAAGILTFDGPFVLTSNGYFACWAGCILSTIGLGYSINTLQESVTSLGSLLGLGVASVVVILALFGSFSAFLTESIYSMVVACLTLLAVSGVWYAERIEFKINYYFEVPMFSVLSFLWILLACLVTFSGPFESTGNGYFASWGGAIMSTVLAVSSLKRKEDDSQDSEDPSYEEEGNIESPDDEPNFSID
;
A
#
# COMPACT_ATOMS: atom_id res chain seq x y z
N MET A 1 -31.55 6.62 79.41
CA MET A 1 -31.98 6.73 78.00
C MET A 1 -31.45 5.51 77.25
N ALA A 2 -32.30 4.50 77.07
CA ALA A 2 -31.94 3.26 76.39
C ALA A 2 -32.29 3.36 74.89
N PRO A 3 -31.41 2.92 73.97
CA PRO A 3 -31.65 3.01 72.54
C PRO A 3 -32.69 1.98 72.08
N LYS A 4 -33.64 2.44 71.24
CA LYS A 4 -34.71 1.65 70.65
C LYS A 4 -34.15 0.57 69.72
N MET A 5 -34.46 -0.70 69.99
CA MET A 5 -34.25 -1.83 69.09
C MET A 5 -35.13 -1.66 67.83
N LYS A 6 -34.51 -1.67 66.65
CA LYS A 6 -35.21 -1.85 65.38
C LYS A 6 -35.52 -3.34 65.17
N LYS A 7 -36.76 -3.62 64.77
CA LYS A 7 -37.25 -4.96 64.42
C LYS A 7 -36.47 -5.52 63.22
N TYR A 8 -36.18 -6.82 63.31
CA TYR A 8 -35.70 -7.65 62.21
C TYR A 8 -36.81 -7.82 61.16
N ASP A 9 -36.51 -7.44 59.92
CA ASP A 9 -37.33 -7.81 58.77
C ASP A 9 -37.01 -9.23 58.32
N GLN A 10 -38.06 -9.92 57.89
CA GLN A 10 -38.07 -11.35 57.59
C GLN A 10 -37.24 -11.66 56.33
N VAL A 11 -36.50 -12.77 56.41
CA VAL A 11 -35.78 -13.39 55.31
C VAL A 11 -36.81 -14.15 54.45
N GLU A 12 -37.02 -13.72 53.20
CA GLU A 12 -37.71 -14.53 52.21
C GLU A 12 -36.76 -15.56 51.56
N PRO A 13 -37.22 -16.80 51.34
CA PRO A 13 -36.37 -17.87 50.83
C PRO A 13 -36.28 -17.86 49.30
N GLY A 14 -35.04 -17.81 48.80
CA GLY A 14 -34.56 -18.65 47.70
C GLY A 14 -35.35 -18.65 46.38
N GLY A 15 -35.11 -17.62 45.56
CA GLY A 15 -35.22 -17.72 44.11
C GLY A 15 -33.84 -17.98 43.50
N MET A 16 -33.59 -19.21 43.06
CA MET A 16 -32.38 -19.63 42.37
C MET A 16 -32.35 -19.01 40.97
N ASP A 17 -31.74 -17.84 40.81
CA ASP A 17 -31.57 -17.22 39.49
C ASP A 17 -30.35 -17.86 38.78
N SER A 18 -30.67 -18.74 37.85
CA SER A 18 -29.70 -19.39 36.98
C SER A 18 -29.02 -18.36 36.08
N SER A 19 -27.68 -18.32 36.19
CA SER A 19 -26.75 -17.87 35.14
C SER A 19 -26.91 -16.43 34.63
N LYS A 20 -26.31 -15.49 35.35
CA LYS A 20 -25.62 -14.35 34.71
C LYS A 20 -24.13 -14.50 34.94
N VAL A 21 -23.51 -15.40 34.18
CA VAL A 21 -22.06 -15.34 33.94
C VAL A 21 -21.86 -14.15 32.99
N SER A 22 -21.64 -12.95 33.54
CA SER A 22 -21.17 -11.84 32.73
C SER A 22 -19.69 -12.10 32.42
N VAL A 23 -19.42 -12.68 31.25
CA VAL A 23 -18.06 -12.70 30.70
C VAL A 23 -17.68 -11.24 30.49
N ALA A 24 -16.77 -10.74 31.33
CA ALA A 24 -16.20 -9.42 31.15
C ALA A 24 -15.60 -9.36 29.74
N LYS A 25 -16.22 -8.57 28.86
CA LYS A 25 -15.74 -8.34 27.51
C LYS A 25 -14.48 -7.47 27.66
N ALA A 26 -13.33 -8.12 27.83
CA ALA A 26 -12.05 -7.45 27.84
C ALA A 26 -11.80 -6.94 26.42
N THR A 27 -12.16 -5.69 26.16
CA THR A 27 -11.83 -5.01 24.92
C THR A 27 -10.35 -4.65 24.99
N VAL A 28 -9.51 -5.45 24.33
CA VAL A 28 -8.08 -5.13 24.15
C VAL A 28 -8.01 -4.04 23.09
N THR A 29 -7.74 -2.81 23.52
CA THR A 29 -7.50 -1.69 22.60
C THR A 29 -6.06 -1.79 22.12
N ILE A 30 -5.86 -2.17 20.85
CA ILE A 30 -4.55 -2.18 20.20
C ILE A 30 -4.27 -0.75 19.73
N GLY A 31 -3.14 -0.16 20.15
CA GLY A 31 -2.76 1.17 19.70
C GLY A 31 -2.38 1.21 18.21
N ASP A 32 -2.50 2.38 17.58
CA ASP A 32 -2.19 2.56 16.15
C ASP A 32 -0.75 2.18 15.78
N THR A 33 0.19 2.34 16.71
CA THR A 33 1.59 1.91 16.54
C THR A 33 1.78 0.40 16.67
N GLN A 34 0.88 -0.29 17.37
CA GLN A 34 0.96 -1.73 17.66
C GLN A 34 0.30 -2.56 16.57
N MET A 35 -0.76 -2.04 15.95
CA MET A 35 -1.53 -2.74 14.93
C MET A 35 -0.65 -3.28 13.78
N PRO A 36 0.27 -2.50 13.19
CA PRO A 36 1.13 -3.00 12.11
C PRO A 36 2.06 -4.12 12.56
N LEU A 37 2.56 -4.06 13.80
CA LEU A 37 3.47 -5.06 14.36
C LEU A 37 2.76 -6.36 14.71
N VAL A 38 1.54 -6.27 15.26
CA VAL A 38 0.69 -7.44 15.51
C VAL A 38 0.29 -8.10 14.20
N GLY A 39 -0.05 -7.31 13.18
CA GLY A 39 -0.35 -7.84 11.86
C GLY A 39 0.86 -8.56 11.24
N GLN A 40 2.06 -7.98 11.31
CA GLN A 40 3.30 -8.61 10.83
C GLN A 40 3.63 -9.89 11.61
N LEU A 41 3.38 -9.91 12.92
CA LEU A 41 3.51 -11.11 13.74
C LEU A 41 2.57 -12.21 13.24
N ILE A 42 1.30 -11.91 13.02
CA ILE A 42 0.34 -12.88 12.46
C ILE A 42 0.78 -13.37 11.08
N ALA A 43 1.19 -12.46 10.19
CA ALA A 43 1.71 -12.80 8.87
C ALA A 43 2.92 -13.75 8.98
N SER A 44 3.87 -13.48 9.88
CA SER A 44 5.03 -14.33 10.10
C SER A 44 4.67 -15.74 10.60
N ILE A 45 3.65 -15.85 11.46
CA ILE A 45 3.14 -17.15 11.95
C ILE A 45 2.48 -17.91 10.80
N VAL A 46 1.61 -17.25 10.01
CA VAL A 46 0.95 -17.88 8.86
C VAL A 46 1.97 -18.34 7.82
N LEU A 47 3.01 -17.54 7.55
CA LEU A 47 4.10 -17.91 6.65
C LEU A 47 4.85 -19.14 7.17
N LEU A 48 5.19 -19.17 8.46
CA LEU A 48 5.87 -20.30 9.07
C LEU A 48 5.03 -21.58 9.00
N ILE A 49 3.73 -21.48 9.31
CA ILE A 49 2.79 -22.60 9.20
C ILE A 49 2.72 -23.10 7.75
N ALA A 50 2.60 -22.20 6.77
CA ALA A 50 2.55 -22.56 5.36
C ALA A 50 3.81 -23.32 4.91
N LEU A 51 4.99 -22.91 5.39
CA LEU A 51 6.27 -23.56 5.07
C LEU A 51 6.41 -24.94 5.75
N VAL A 52 5.92 -25.09 6.98
CA VAL A 52 5.98 -26.36 7.73
C VAL A 52 4.96 -27.36 7.21
N VAL A 53 3.74 -26.92 6.91
CA VAL A 53 2.71 -27.77 6.30
C VAL A 53 3.15 -28.19 4.91
N GLY A 54 3.66 -27.24 4.11
CA GLY A 54 4.24 -27.54 2.80
C GLY A 54 5.36 -28.58 2.90
N LEU A 55 6.27 -28.45 3.88
CA LEU A 55 7.32 -29.45 4.12
C LEU A 55 6.75 -30.85 4.33
N ASN A 56 5.74 -30.99 5.18
CA ASN A 56 5.14 -32.30 5.47
C ASN A 56 4.48 -32.95 4.23
N GLU A 57 3.95 -32.14 3.32
CA GLU A 57 3.38 -32.63 2.06
C GLU A 57 4.49 -32.99 1.05
N TRP A 58 5.52 -32.17 0.96
CA TRP A 58 6.65 -32.39 0.04
C TRP A 58 7.59 -33.51 0.49
N ASP A 59 7.67 -33.78 1.80
CA ASP A 59 8.43 -34.90 2.32
C ASP A 59 7.76 -36.23 1.95
N LYS A 60 6.41 -36.28 1.99
CA LYS A 60 5.64 -37.45 1.53
C LYS A 60 5.80 -37.71 0.03
N SER A 61 6.00 -36.67 -0.78
CA SER A 61 6.29 -36.83 -2.21
C SER A 61 7.76 -37.11 -2.52
N GLY A 62 8.65 -37.02 -1.52
CA GLY A 62 10.09 -37.16 -1.71
C GLY A 62 10.72 -35.98 -2.49
N GLU A 63 10.06 -34.82 -2.55
CA GLU A 63 10.49 -33.67 -3.37
C GLU A 63 10.81 -32.41 -2.55
N TRP A 64 10.86 -32.49 -1.22
CA TRP A 64 11.09 -31.32 -0.36
C TRP A 64 12.37 -30.53 -0.69
N PHE A 65 13.44 -31.21 -1.11
CA PHE A 65 14.71 -30.58 -1.50
C PHE A 65 14.64 -29.85 -2.84
N LYS A 66 13.58 -30.05 -3.64
CA LYS A 66 13.36 -29.34 -4.91
C LYS A 66 12.69 -27.99 -4.72
N GLN A 67 12.17 -27.71 -3.52
CA GLN A 67 11.43 -26.48 -3.24
C GLN A 67 12.39 -25.32 -3.03
N LYS A 68 12.38 -24.40 -3.99
CA LYS A 68 13.23 -23.20 -4.00
C LYS A 68 13.01 -22.37 -2.74
N ASN A 69 14.11 -21.84 -2.20
CA ASN A 69 14.13 -20.85 -1.10
C ASN A 69 13.42 -21.27 0.19
N TRP A 70 13.11 -22.55 0.41
CA TRP A 70 12.39 -22.97 1.62
C TRP A 70 13.10 -22.59 2.93
N GLY A 71 14.41 -22.84 3.01
CA GLY A 71 15.22 -22.48 4.18
C GLY A 71 15.27 -20.96 4.41
N TYR A 72 15.33 -20.18 3.32
CA TYR A 72 15.21 -18.73 3.40
C TYR A 72 13.81 -18.31 3.88
N GLY A 73 12.74 -18.99 3.44
CA GLY A 73 11.38 -18.75 3.90
C GLY A 73 11.23 -18.91 5.41
N ILE A 74 11.81 -19.96 6.00
CA ILE A 74 11.81 -20.15 7.46
C ILE A 74 12.56 -19.02 8.14
N ALA A 75 13.76 -18.68 7.66
CA ALA A 75 14.55 -17.59 8.20
C ALA A 75 13.78 -16.26 8.13
N ALA A 76 13.09 -16.00 7.02
CA ALA A 76 12.27 -14.82 6.81
C ALA A 76 11.14 -14.74 7.84
N ALA A 77 10.36 -15.82 7.99
CA ALA A 77 9.25 -15.90 8.94
C ALA A 77 9.71 -15.75 10.40
N VAL A 78 10.72 -16.51 10.82
CA VAL A 78 11.20 -16.47 12.22
C VAL A 78 11.82 -15.12 12.55
N THR A 79 12.60 -14.54 11.64
CA THR A 79 13.22 -13.21 11.87
C THR A 79 12.14 -12.14 11.98
N ALA A 80 11.17 -12.11 11.06
CA ALA A 80 10.06 -11.16 11.13
C ALA A 80 9.24 -11.33 12.41
N MET A 81 9.01 -12.57 12.86
CA MET A 81 8.34 -12.88 14.12
C MET A 81 9.07 -12.28 15.32
N CYS A 82 10.37 -12.53 15.44
CA CYS A 82 11.20 -12.02 16.53
C CYS A 82 11.22 -10.49 16.57
N PHE A 83 11.40 -9.82 15.43
CA PHE A 83 11.43 -8.36 15.35
C PHE A 83 10.04 -7.72 15.52
N SER A 84 8.97 -8.42 15.17
CA SER A 84 7.60 -7.98 15.47
C SER A 84 7.32 -8.06 16.98
N ILE A 85 7.72 -9.15 17.65
CA ILE A 85 7.63 -9.27 19.11
C ILE A 85 8.48 -8.21 19.80
N LEU A 86 9.70 -7.98 19.33
CA LEU A 86 10.58 -6.92 19.83
C LEU A 86 9.91 -5.54 19.67
N GLY A 87 9.36 -5.24 18.49
CA GLY A 87 8.65 -3.99 18.24
C GLY A 87 7.43 -3.81 19.15
N ILE A 88 6.64 -4.87 19.36
CA ILE A 88 5.50 -4.84 20.30
C ILE A 88 6.01 -4.55 21.72
N PHE A 89 7.08 -5.22 22.16
CA PHE A 89 7.68 -4.98 23.47
C PHE A 89 8.22 -3.54 23.61
N LEU A 90 8.87 -3.01 22.58
CA LEU A 90 9.33 -1.63 22.54
C LEU A 90 8.16 -0.65 22.60
N SER A 91 7.04 -0.92 21.91
CA SER A 91 5.86 -0.05 21.91
C SER A 91 5.25 0.13 23.31
N PHE A 92 5.38 -0.85 24.20
CA PHE A 92 4.95 -0.74 25.60
C PHE A 92 5.93 0.08 26.46
N ASN A 93 7.14 0.31 25.98
CA ASN A 93 8.23 0.99 26.66
C ASN A 93 8.68 2.22 25.87
N SER A 94 7.89 3.31 25.91
CA SER A 94 8.15 4.54 25.15
C SER A 94 9.58 5.07 25.30
N LYS A 95 10.16 5.00 26.52
CA LYS A 95 11.55 5.37 26.78
C LYS A 95 12.57 4.67 25.85
N TRP A 96 12.34 3.39 25.55
CA TRP A 96 13.23 2.60 24.69
C TRP A 96 12.85 2.74 23.22
N ASN A 97 11.55 2.81 22.93
CA ASN A 97 11.06 3.01 21.57
C ASN A 97 11.54 4.33 20.96
N ASP A 98 11.48 5.40 21.74
CA ASP A 98 11.75 6.77 21.31
C ASP A 98 13.22 7.17 21.52
N MET A 99 14.06 6.23 21.98
CA MET A 99 15.49 6.47 22.18
C MET A 99 16.12 6.85 20.84
N PRO A 100 16.74 8.05 20.73
CA PRO A 100 17.35 8.48 19.49
C PRO A 100 18.63 7.69 19.22
N VAL A 101 18.78 7.24 17.97
CA VAL A 101 19.99 6.64 17.45
C VAL A 101 20.59 7.64 16.45
N GLU A 102 21.74 8.19 16.82
CA GLU A 102 22.48 9.12 15.97
C GLU A 102 23.27 8.31 14.93
N PHE A 103 22.97 8.54 13.64
CA PHE A 103 23.76 8.00 12.55
C PHE A 103 24.78 9.03 12.10
N THR A 104 26.06 8.75 12.31
CA THR A 104 27.18 9.54 11.78
C THR A 104 27.42 9.22 10.29
N SER A 105 26.36 9.03 9.49
CA SER A 105 26.49 8.78 8.06
C SER A 105 26.26 10.05 7.27
N SER A 106 27.08 10.28 6.23
CA SER A 106 26.93 11.43 5.32
C SER A 106 25.61 11.44 4.53
N ILE A 107 24.84 10.34 4.55
CA ILE A 107 23.66 10.09 3.72
C ILE A 107 22.35 10.36 4.49
N MET A 108 22.32 10.12 5.80
CA MET A 108 21.14 10.35 6.65
C MET A 108 21.50 11.26 7.83
N LYS A 109 21.28 12.56 7.68
CA LYS A 109 21.43 13.57 8.75
C LYS A 109 20.22 13.64 9.70
N ASN A 110 19.56 12.50 9.96
CA ASN A 110 18.38 12.45 10.83
C ASN A 110 18.59 11.46 11.97
N THR A 111 18.14 11.86 13.16
CA THR A 111 18.00 10.99 14.34
C THR A 111 16.81 10.06 14.12
N ALA A 112 17.07 8.76 13.94
CA ALA A 112 16.02 7.74 13.91
C ALA A 112 15.83 7.19 15.32
N SER A 113 14.60 6.87 15.74
CA SER A 113 14.38 6.18 17.00
C SER A 113 14.62 4.67 16.84
N VAL A 114 14.87 3.96 17.95
CA VAL A 114 14.98 2.48 17.93
C VAL A 114 13.73 1.83 17.34
N GLY A 115 12.54 2.34 17.67
CA GLY A 115 11.29 1.88 17.06
C GLY A 115 11.23 2.07 15.55
N SER A 116 11.64 3.25 15.06
CA SER A 116 11.69 3.52 13.62
C SER A 116 12.68 2.61 12.90
N LEU A 117 13.84 2.32 13.50
CA LEU A 117 14.81 1.37 12.93
C LEU A 117 14.26 -0.05 12.83
N ASN A 118 13.53 -0.51 13.85
CA ASN A 118 12.85 -1.80 13.83
C ASN A 118 11.84 -1.87 12.66
N ASN A 119 11.07 -0.80 12.44
CA ASN A 119 10.09 -0.75 11.35
C ASN A 119 10.75 -0.68 9.97
N ILE A 120 11.86 0.07 9.82
CA ILE A 120 12.67 0.10 8.60
C ILE A 120 13.25 -1.28 8.29
N PHE A 121 13.81 -1.94 9.31
CA PHE A 121 14.32 -3.30 9.17
C PHE A 121 13.22 -4.25 8.69
N LEU A 122 12.08 -4.27 9.38
CA LEU A 122 10.95 -5.12 9.03
C LEU A 122 10.44 -4.85 7.61
N PHE A 123 10.37 -3.59 7.19
CA PHE A 123 9.97 -3.22 5.83
C PHE A 123 10.91 -3.78 4.76
N VAL A 124 12.21 -3.56 4.91
CA VAL A 124 13.21 -4.10 3.98
C VAL A 124 13.15 -5.63 3.96
N TRP A 125 13.04 -6.23 5.14
CA TRP A 125 12.99 -7.69 5.30
C TRP A 125 11.77 -8.31 4.61
N TRP A 126 10.58 -7.72 4.80
CA TRP A 126 9.35 -8.19 4.18
C TRP A 126 9.33 -7.98 2.67
N ILE A 127 9.89 -6.89 2.15
CA ILE A 127 10.00 -6.68 0.70
C ILE A 127 10.87 -7.76 0.05
N ILE A 128 12.04 -8.06 0.62
CA ILE A 128 12.93 -9.09 0.09
C ILE A 128 12.25 -10.46 0.19
N ALA A 129 11.59 -10.75 1.32
CA ALA A 129 10.85 -12.00 1.51
C ALA A 129 9.72 -12.16 0.49
N ALA A 130 8.88 -11.13 0.30
CA ALA A 130 7.82 -11.15 -0.70
C ALA A 130 8.39 -11.30 -2.12
N GLY A 131 9.45 -10.57 -2.45
CA GLY A 131 10.14 -10.69 -3.74
C GLY A 131 10.63 -12.11 -4.03
N ILE A 132 11.48 -12.66 -3.17
CA ILE A 132 12.07 -13.99 -3.39
C ILE A 132 11.00 -15.07 -3.31
N LEU A 133 10.18 -15.07 -2.26
CA LEU A 133 9.27 -16.17 -1.98
C LEU A 133 8.08 -16.24 -2.94
N THR A 134 7.71 -15.12 -3.57
CA THR A 134 6.56 -15.07 -4.49
C THR A 134 6.92 -14.96 -5.97
N PHE A 135 8.12 -14.49 -6.34
CA PHE A 135 8.56 -14.50 -7.73
C PHE A 135 9.39 -15.73 -8.09
N ASP A 136 10.24 -16.22 -7.18
CA ASP A 136 11.08 -17.39 -7.45
C ASP A 136 10.54 -18.67 -6.78
N GLY A 137 9.95 -18.54 -5.60
CA GLY A 137 9.24 -19.62 -4.91
C GLY A 137 9.59 -19.73 -3.42
N PRO A 138 8.86 -20.55 -2.66
CA PRO A 138 7.95 -21.60 -3.15
C PRO A 138 6.52 -21.12 -3.42
N PHE A 139 6.17 -19.89 -3.07
CA PHE A 139 4.80 -19.37 -3.16
C PHE A 139 4.60 -18.55 -4.43
N VAL A 140 4.84 -19.10 -5.62
CA VAL A 140 4.61 -18.37 -6.89
C VAL A 140 3.10 -18.23 -7.18
N LEU A 141 2.33 -19.25 -6.81
CA LEU A 141 0.87 -19.26 -6.87
C LEU A 141 0.28 -18.81 -5.54
N THR A 142 -0.91 -18.20 -5.61
CA THR A 142 -1.66 -17.79 -4.42
C THR A 142 -1.90 -18.96 -3.47
N SER A 143 -1.56 -18.73 -2.22
CA SER A 143 -1.67 -19.66 -1.10
C SER A 143 -1.59 -18.85 0.20
N ASN A 144 -1.75 -19.51 1.36
CA ASN A 144 -1.59 -18.83 2.64
C ASN A 144 -0.20 -18.20 2.81
N GLY A 145 0.86 -18.86 2.33
CA GLY A 145 2.22 -18.33 2.34
C GLY A 145 2.38 -17.10 1.44
N TYR A 146 1.78 -17.13 0.24
CA TYR A 146 1.74 -15.98 -0.68
C TYR A 146 1.12 -14.75 -0.01
N PHE A 147 -0.09 -14.90 0.53
CA PHE A 147 -0.81 -13.78 1.16
C PHE A 147 -0.12 -13.31 2.44
N ALA A 148 0.51 -14.21 3.21
CA ALA A 148 1.29 -13.84 4.38
C ALA A 148 2.49 -12.95 4.03
N CYS A 149 3.25 -13.28 2.98
CA CYS A 149 4.37 -12.46 2.52
C CYS A 149 3.92 -11.03 2.17
N TRP A 150 2.87 -10.90 1.36
CA TRP A 150 2.37 -9.60 0.93
C TRP A 150 1.68 -8.83 2.06
N ALA A 151 0.93 -9.50 2.95
CA ALA A 151 0.34 -8.88 4.13
C ALA A 151 1.43 -8.32 5.05
N GLY A 152 2.49 -9.10 5.31
CA GLY A 152 3.65 -8.64 6.08
C GLY A 152 4.29 -7.40 5.46
N CYS A 153 4.47 -7.39 4.14
CA CYS A 153 4.97 -6.22 3.40
C CYS A 153 4.07 -4.99 3.57
N ILE A 154 2.76 -5.11 3.33
CA ILE A 154 1.81 -4.00 3.46
C ILE A 154 1.81 -3.44 4.89
N LEU A 155 1.74 -4.32 5.88
CA LEU A 155 1.72 -3.93 7.29
C LEU A 155 3.06 -3.31 7.72
N SER A 156 4.18 -3.74 7.14
CA SER A 156 5.48 -3.10 7.38
C SER A 156 5.55 -1.67 6.82
N THR A 157 4.92 -1.40 5.68
CA THR A 157 4.76 -0.04 5.14
C THR A 157 3.92 0.84 6.08
N ILE A 158 2.82 0.30 6.62
CA ILE A 158 2.02 1.03 7.61
C ILE A 158 2.85 1.32 8.87
N GLY A 159 3.70 0.36 9.28
CA GLY A 159 4.65 0.54 10.38
C GLY A 159 5.66 1.67 10.18
N LEU A 160 5.98 2.06 8.94
CA LEU A 160 6.82 3.24 8.65
C LEU A 160 6.09 4.58 8.84
N GLY A 161 4.81 4.56 9.21
CA GLY A 161 4.00 5.76 9.43
C GLY A 161 3.13 6.14 8.23
N TYR A 162 3.11 5.35 7.15
CA TYR A 162 2.16 5.54 6.07
C TYR A 162 0.78 5.04 6.50
N SER A 163 -0.12 5.96 6.88
CA SER A 163 -1.48 5.57 7.23
C SER A 163 -2.24 5.04 6.01
N ILE A 164 -3.27 4.21 6.23
CA ILE A 164 -4.16 3.75 5.15
C ILE A 164 -4.85 4.95 4.47
N ASN A 165 -5.13 6.02 5.21
CA ASN A 165 -5.72 7.25 4.67
C ASN A 165 -4.70 8.00 3.81
N THR A 166 -3.44 8.08 4.25
CA THR A 166 -2.34 8.65 3.46
C THR A 166 -2.07 7.84 2.20
N LEU A 167 -2.20 6.51 2.28
CA LEU A 167 -2.16 5.65 1.10
C LEU A 167 -3.33 5.96 0.18
N GLN A 168 -4.56 6.05 0.68
CA GLN A 168 -5.76 6.37 -0.10
C GLN A 168 -5.69 7.75 -0.77
N GLU A 169 -5.21 8.77 -0.07
CA GLU A 169 -4.94 10.09 -0.62
C GLU A 169 -3.79 10.04 -1.64
N SER A 170 -2.76 9.23 -1.38
CA SER A 170 -1.69 9.00 -2.35
C SER A 170 -2.19 8.25 -3.58
N VAL A 171 -3.24 7.42 -3.52
CA VAL A 171 -3.85 6.77 -4.71
C VAL A 171 -4.48 7.78 -5.67
N THR A 172 -4.66 9.06 -5.28
CA THR A 172 -4.87 10.14 -6.26
C THR A 172 -3.67 10.26 -7.23
N SER A 173 -3.78 11.05 -8.30
CA SER A 173 -3.02 10.88 -9.56
C SER A 173 -1.56 10.40 -9.45
N LEU A 174 -0.78 10.92 -8.50
CA LEU A 174 0.62 10.51 -8.30
C LEU A 174 0.79 9.05 -7.86
N GLY A 175 0.01 8.53 -6.91
CA GLY A 175 0.13 7.12 -6.50
C GLY A 175 -0.53 6.16 -7.47
N SER A 176 -1.52 6.59 -8.25
CA SER A 176 -1.98 5.80 -9.40
C SER A 176 -0.88 5.70 -10.47
N LEU A 177 -0.12 6.78 -10.72
CA LEU A 177 1.03 6.79 -11.63
C LEU A 177 2.16 5.86 -11.14
N LEU A 178 2.52 5.95 -9.86
CA LEU A 178 3.51 5.06 -9.24
C LEU A 178 3.02 3.61 -9.23
N GLY A 179 1.76 3.36 -8.89
CA GLY A 179 1.14 2.04 -8.88
C GLY A 179 1.15 1.40 -10.28
N LEU A 180 0.86 2.19 -11.31
CA LEU A 180 0.96 1.77 -12.70
C LEU A 180 2.41 1.45 -13.12
N GLY A 181 3.38 2.26 -12.67
CA GLY A 181 4.81 1.98 -12.85
C GLY A 181 5.24 0.67 -12.19
N VAL A 182 4.84 0.45 -10.93
CA VAL A 182 5.10 -0.80 -10.19
C VAL A 182 4.47 -1.99 -10.90
N ALA A 183 3.20 -1.89 -11.31
CA ALA A 183 2.52 -2.94 -12.08
C ALA A 183 3.29 -3.29 -13.37
N SER A 184 3.82 -2.29 -14.08
CA SER A 184 4.63 -2.48 -15.28
C SER A 184 5.90 -3.28 -14.99
N VAL A 185 6.63 -2.93 -13.92
CA VAL A 185 7.82 -3.67 -13.49
C VAL A 185 7.46 -5.11 -13.12
N VAL A 186 6.39 -5.32 -12.33
CA VAL A 186 5.98 -6.66 -11.90
C VAL A 186 5.56 -7.54 -13.08
N VAL A 187 4.84 -6.99 -14.07
CA VAL A 187 4.52 -7.73 -15.31
C VAL A 187 5.79 -8.16 -16.02
N ILE A 188 6.75 -7.26 -16.22
CA ILE A 188 8.04 -7.58 -16.87
C ILE A 188 8.77 -8.70 -16.10
N LEU A 189 8.83 -8.60 -14.77
CA LEU A 189 9.47 -9.61 -13.93
C LEU A 189 8.75 -10.96 -13.99
N ALA A 190 7.43 -10.97 -14.02
CA ALA A 190 6.63 -12.18 -14.07
C ALA A 190 6.73 -12.91 -15.43
N LEU A 191 7.07 -12.21 -16.51
CA LEU A 191 7.23 -12.81 -17.85
C LEU A 191 8.47 -13.71 -17.97
N PHE A 192 9.50 -13.52 -17.15
CA PHE A 192 10.75 -14.30 -17.25
C PHE A 192 10.55 -15.82 -17.13
N GLY A 193 9.50 -16.27 -16.42
CA GLY A 193 9.20 -17.70 -16.24
C GLY A 193 8.44 -18.36 -17.40
N SER A 194 7.78 -17.58 -18.26
CA SER A 194 6.74 -18.11 -19.17
C SER A 194 6.85 -17.60 -20.62
N PHE A 195 7.91 -16.85 -20.94
CA PHE A 195 8.04 -16.13 -22.22
C PHE A 195 7.94 -17.02 -23.47
N SER A 196 8.51 -18.23 -23.42
CA SER A 196 8.58 -19.11 -24.60
C SER A 196 7.26 -19.81 -24.93
N ALA A 197 6.36 -19.97 -23.96
CA ALA A 197 5.10 -20.70 -24.14
C ALA A 197 3.98 -19.82 -24.71
N PHE A 198 4.01 -18.52 -24.40
CA PHE A 198 2.96 -17.55 -24.75
C PHE A 198 3.60 -16.34 -25.44
N LEU A 199 4.25 -16.58 -26.59
CA LEU A 199 5.13 -15.59 -27.21
C LEU A 199 4.37 -14.31 -27.58
N THR A 200 3.19 -14.42 -28.18
CA THR A 200 2.40 -13.27 -28.65
C THR A 200 1.92 -12.42 -27.48
N GLU A 201 1.36 -13.06 -26.47
CA GLU A 201 0.82 -12.43 -25.27
C GLU A 201 1.93 -11.79 -24.44
N SER A 202 3.08 -12.46 -24.35
CA SER A 202 4.27 -11.95 -23.67
C SER A 202 4.87 -10.74 -24.39
N ILE A 203 4.94 -10.75 -25.73
CA ILE A 203 5.42 -9.60 -26.52
C ILE A 203 4.49 -8.39 -26.31
N TYR A 204 3.17 -8.59 -26.44
CA TYR A 204 2.20 -7.52 -26.21
C TYR A 204 2.34 -6.93 -24.81
N SER A 205 2.44 -7.79 -23.79
CA SER A 205 2.59 -7.37 -22.40
C SER A 205 3.87 -6.59 -22.15
N MET A 206 4.99 -7.05 -22.73
CA MET A 206 6.28 -6.36 -22.64
C MET A 206 6.21 -4.96 -23.27
N VAL A 207 5.60 -4.84 -24.46
CA VAL A 207 5.45 -3.56 -25.15
C VAL A 207 4.61 -2.58 -24.32
N VAL A 208 3.43 -3.01 -23.85
CA VAL A 208 2.57 -2.14 -23.02
C VAL A 208 3.28 -1.73 -21.73
N ALA A 209 3.95 -2.65 -21.03
CA ALA A 209 4.68 -2.33 -19.81
C ALA A 209 5.84 -1.34 -20.07
N CYS A 210 6.62 -1.53 -21.14
CA CYS A 210 7.69 -0.59 -21.50
C CYS A 210 7.18 0.79 -21.90
N LEU A 211 6.12 0.86 -22.73
CA LEU A 211 5.48 2.14 -23.08
C LEU A 211 4.94 2.85 -21.84
N THR A 212 4.39 2.10 -20.90
CA THR A 212 3.89 2.63 -19.64
C THR A 212 5.02 3.19 -18.78
N LEU A 213 6.15 2.48 -18.65
CA LEU A 213 7.32 3.00 -17.93
C LEU A 213 7.88 4.27 -18.55
N LEU A 214 7.88 4.38 -19.89
CA LEU A 214 8.26 5.61 -20.59
C LEU A 214 7.29 6.75 -20.29
N ALA A 215 5.97 6.50 -20.32
CA ALA A 215 4.96 7.50 -20.00
C ALA A 215 5.07 7.97 -18.54
N VAL A 216 5.20 7.03 -17.59
CA VAL A 216 5.39 7.32 -16.16
C VAL A 216 6.66 8.15 -15.93
N SER A 217 7.78 7.75 -16.55
CA SER A 217 9.05 8.49 -16.44
C SER A 217 8.96 9.88 -17.06
N GLY A 218 8.24 10.03 -18.18
CA GLY A 218 8.02 11.30 -18.85
C GLY A 218 7.18 12.26 -18.01
N VAL A 219 6.09 11.77 -17.41
CA VAL A 219 5.24 12.56 -16.51
C VAL A 219 6.02 12.96 -15.26
N TRP A 220 6.75 12.02 -14.64
CA TRP A 220 7.60 12.31 -13.48
C TRP A 220 8.70 13.35 -13.80
N TYR A 221 9.32 13.26 -14.99
CA TYR A 221 10.30 14.23 -15.43
C TYR A 221 9.68 15.61 -15.68
N ALA A 222 8.50 15.67 -16.31
CA ALA A 222 7.78 16.92 -16.54
C ALA A 222 7.42 17.62 -15.23
N GLU A 223 6.93 16.88 -14.22
CA GLU A 223 6.68 17.39 -12.87
C GLU A 223 7.96 17.95 -12.23
N ARG A 224 9.12 17.29 -12.42
CA ARG A 224 10.41 17.74 -11.88
C ARG A 224 10.90 19.06 -12.45
N ILE A 225 10.53 19.39 -13.68
CA ILE A 225 10.88 20.66 -14.32
C ILE A 225 9.73 21.68 -14.27
N GLU A 226 8.70 21.42 -13.45
CA GLU A 226 7.49 22.24 -13.32
C GLU A 226 6.77 22.50 -14.65
N PHE A 227 6.94 21.59 -15.62
CA PHE A 227 6.30 21.69 -16.92
C PHE A 227 4.88 21.13 -16.84
N LYS A 228 3.88 22.00 -17.04
CA LYS A 228 2.48 21.61 -17.09
C LYS A 228 2.19 20.88 -18.40
N ILE A 229 1.95 19.57 -18.32
CA ILE A 229 1.50 18.78 -19.47
C ILE A 229 0.10 19.27 -19.86
N ASN A 230 -0.09 19.55 -21.15
CA ASN A 230 -1.38 19.98 -21.65
C ASN A 230 -2.41 18.84 -21.60
N TYR A 231 -3.61 19.10 -21.05
CA TYR A 231 -4.69 18.12 -20.95
C TYR A 231 -5.11 17.54 -22.31
N TYR A 232 -4.95 18.29 -23.42
CA TYR A 232 -5.20 17.79 -24.77
C TYR A 232 -4.28 16.61 -25.15
N PHE A 233 -3.11 16.50 -24.52
CA PHE A 233 -2.19 15.37 -24.68
C PHE A 233 -2.38 14.34 -23.57
N GLU A 234 -2.56 14.78 -22.34
CA GLU A 234 -2.66 13.93 -21.16
C GLU A 234 -3.87 12.99 -21.22
N VAL A 235 -5.05 13.52 -21.53
CA VAL A 235 -6.31 12.75 -21.55
C VAL A 235 -6.25 11.61 -22.58
N PRO A 236 -5.89 11.84 -23.86
CA PRO A 236 -5.74 10.76 -24.82
C PRO A 236 -4.68 9.74 -24.41
N MET A 237 -3.53 10.19 -23.91
CA MET A 237 -2.43 9.31 -23.51
C MET A 237 -2.88 8.31 -22.43
N PHE A 238 -3.47 8.78 -21.33
CA PHE A 238 -3.93 7.89 -20.27
C PHE A 238 -5.16 7.07 -20.66
N SER A 239 -6.06 7.60 -21.50
CA SER A 239 -7.20 6.83 -22.03
C SER A 239 -6.74 5.65 -22.87
N VAL A 240 -5.75 5.86 -23.75
CA VAL A 240 -5.14 4.80 -24.57
C VAL A 240 -4.42 3.79 -23.67
N LEU A 241 -3.62 4.25 -22.71
CA LEU A 241 -2.96 3.35 -21.76
C LEU A 241 -3.97 2.51 -20.97
N SER A 242 -5.06 3.12 -20.48
CA SER A 242 -6.13 2.39 -19.79
C SER A 242 -6.73 1.30 -20.67
N PHE A 243 -7.01 1.60 -21.93
CA PHE A 243 -7.55 0.61 -22.87
C PHE A 243 -6.55 -0.55 -23.10
N LEU A 244 -5.27 -0.22 -23.34
CA LEU A 244 -4.22 -1.22 -23.55
C LEU A 244 -4.02 -2.11 -22.32
N TRP A 245 -4.07 -1.56 -21.10
CA TRP A 245 -3.94 -2.35 -19.87
C TRP A 245 -5.14 -3.26 -19.61
N ILE A 246 -6.36 -2.82 -19.92
CA ILE A 246 -7.56 -3.68 -19.84
C ILE A 246 -7.43 -4.86 -20.81
N LEU A 247 -7.02 -4.59 -22.07
CA LEU A 247 -6.77 -5.64 -23.05
C LEU A 247 -5.65 -6.57 -22.61
N LEU A 248 -4.56 -6.03 -22.07
CA LEU A 248 -3.45 -6.80 -21.51
C LEU A 248 -3.95 -7.72 -20.42
N ALA A 249 -4.68 -7.22 -19.43
CA ALA A 249 -5.19 -8.00 -18.32
C ALA A 249 -6.07 -9.16 -18.79
N CYS A 250 -7.00 -8.90 -19.73
CA CYS A 250 -7.80 -9.95 -20.34
C CYS A 250 -6.94 -10.97 -21.08
N LEU A 251 -6.04 -10.52 -21.95
CA LEU A 251 -5.18 -11.38 -22.78
C LEU A 251 -4.34 -12.31 -21.90
N VAL A 252 -3.61 -11.75 -20.94
CA VAL A 252 -2.65 -12.53 -20.15
C VAL A 252 -3.29 -13.47 -19.14
N THR A 253 -4.53 -13.18 -18.71
CA THR A 253 -5.22 -14.01 -17.71
C THR A 253 -6.20 -15.02 -18.30
N PHE A 254 -6.70 -14.79 -19.52
CA PHE A 254 -7.56 -15.77 -20.22
C PHE A 254 -6.84 -16.58 -21.29
N SER A 255 -5.72 -16.09 -21.82
CA SER A 255 -4.92 -16.80 -22.85
C SER A 255 -3.51 -17.15 -22.39
N GLY A 256 -3.10 -16.68 -21.21
CA GLY A 256 -1.76 -16.87 -20.66
C GLY A 256 -0.81 -15.71 -20.96
N PRO A 257 0.33 -15.59 -20.25
CA PRO A 257 0.91 -16.61 -19.38
C PRO A 257 0.40 -16.62 -17.92
N PHE A 258 -0.47 -15.70 -17.54
CA PHE A 258 -0.91 -15.51 -16.16
C PHE A 258 -2.31 -16.10 -15.92
N GLU A 259 -2.56 -17.35 -16.33
CA GLU A 259 -3.86 -18.00 -16.15
C GLU A 259 -4.16 -18.34 -14.68
N SER A 260 -3.11 -18.57 -13.90
CA SER A 260 -3.21 -18.84 -12.46
C SER A 260 -2.93 -17.57 -11.66
N THR A 261 -3.59 -17.46 -10.51
CA THR A 261 -3.46 -16.31 -9.61
C THR A 261 -2.06 -16.27 -8.98
N GLY A 262 -1.32 -15.20 -9.26
CA GLY A 262 0.05 -14.94 -8.82
C GLY A 262 0.46 -13.50 -9.16
N ASN A 263 1.75 -13.17 -9.07
CA ASN A 263 2.23 -11.78 -9.22
C ASN A 263 1.86 -11.14 -10.56
N GLY A 264 2.08 -11.85 -11.68
CA GLY A 264 1.71 -11.37 -13.01
C GLY A 264 0.20 -11.11 -13.12
N TYR A 265 -0.63 -12.04 -12.64
CA TYR A 265 -2.09 -11.92 -12.63
C TYR A 265 -2.54 -10.64 -11.91
N PHE A 266 -2.10 -10.44 -10.66
CA PHE A 266 -2.51 -9.27 -9.88
C PHE A 266 -1.94 -7.96 -10.42
N ALA A 267 -0.71 -7.96 -10.93
CA ALA A 267 -0.12 -6.77 -11.52
C ALA A 267 -0.84 -6.35 -12.81
N SER A 268 -1.26 -7.29 -13.64
CA SER A 268 -2.03 -7.00 -14.85
C SER A 268 -3.37 -6.33 -14.53
N TRP A 269 -4.14 -6.90 -13.60
CA TRP A 269 -5.41 -6.29 -13.17
C TRP A 269 -5.22 -5.00 -12.37
N GLY A 270 -4.20 -4.94 -11.51
CA GLY A 270 -3.84 -3.73 -10.77
C GLY A 270 -3.43 -2.59 -11.71
N GLY A 271 -2.63 -2.87 -12.73
CA GLY A 271 -2.26 -1.91 -13.76
C GLY A 271 -3.48 -1.44 -14.58
N ALA A 272 -4.42 -2.32 -14.91
CA ALA A 272 -5.68 -1.93 -15.54
C ALA A 272 -6.49 -0.96 -14.66
N ILE A 273 -6.65 -1.25 -13.37
CA ILE A 273 -7.34 -0.34 -12.44
C ILE A 273 -6.61 1.00 -12.35
N MET A 274 -5.30 1.00 -12.10
CA MET A 274 -4.53 2.24 -11.90
C MET A 274 -4.49 3.11 -13.15
N SER A 275 -4.37 2.51 -14.34
CA SER A 275 -4.44 3.26 -15.61
C SER A 275 -5.82 3.84 -15.87
N THR A 276 -6.91 3.14 -15.51
CA THR A 276 -8.27 3.70 -15.57
C THR A 276 -8.45 4.86 -14.60
N VAL A 277 -7.97 4.72 -13.36
CA VAL A 277 -8.04 5.81 -12.37
C VAL A 277 -7.29 7.05 -12.85
N LEU A 278 -6.11 6.89 -13.48
CA LEU A 278 -5.39 7.99 -14.11
C LEU A 278 -6.19 8.65 -15.23
N ALA A 279 -6.74 7.85 -16.15
CA ALA A 279 -7.53 8.38 -17.27
C ALA A 279 -8.74 9.20 -16.77
N VAL A 280 -9.47 8.69 -15.79
CA VAL A 280 -10.61 9.40 -15.17
C VAL A 280 -10.15 10.66 -14.45
N SER A 281 -9.02 10.62 -13.74
CA SER A 281 -8.48 11.78 -13.03
C SER A 281 -8.02 12.89 -13.98
N SER A 282 -7.51 12.53 -15.16
CA SER A 282 -7.15 13.51 -16.19
C SER A 282 -8.38 14.09 -16.90
N LEU A 283 -9.46 13.32 -17.07
CA LEU A 283 -10.72 13.83 -17.60
C LEU A 283 -11.36 14.87 -16.67
N LYS A 284 -11.39 14.60 -15.36
CA LYS A 284 -11.92 15.55 -14.37
C LYS A 284 -11.18 16.88 -14.38
N ARG A 285 -9.84 16.84 -14.42
CA ARG A 285 -9.02 18.06 -14.52
C ARG A 285 -9.32 18.90 -15.76
N LYS A 286 -9.62 18.26 -16.90
CA LYS A 286 -10.04 18.96 -18.10
C LYS A 286 -11.40 19.68 -17.91
N GLU A 287 -12.34 19.05 -17.21
CA GLU A 287 -13.66 19.65 -16.93
C GLU A 287 -13.53 20.86 -16.02
N ASP A 288 -12.73 20.76 -14.94
CA ASP A 288 -12.50 21.85 -13.99
C ASP A 288 -11.87 23.08 -14.69
N ASP A 289 -10.82 22.88 -15.50
CA ASP A 289 -10.15 23.97 -16.24
C ASP A 289 -11.09 24.65 -17.27
N SER A 290 -12.02 23.89 -17.85
CA SER A 290 -12.98 24.46 -18.81
C SER A 290 -14.03 25.35 -18.13
N GLN A 291 -14.44 25.01 -16.89
CA GLN A 291 -15.40 25.80 -16.13
C GLN A 291 -14.81 27.14 -15.68
N ASP A 292 -13.55 27.15 -15.23
CA ASP A 292 -12.86 28.39 -14.84
C ASP A 292 -12.69 29.37 -16.02
N SER A 293 -12.65 28.87 -17.25
CA SER A 293 -12.53 29.71 -18.45
C SER A 293 -13.85 30.34 -18.93
N GLU A 294 -14.99 29.85 -18.44
CA GLU A 294 -16.33 30.32 -18.83
C GLU A 294 -16.95 31.29 -17.80
N ASP A 295 -16.31 31.55 -16.66
CA ASP A 295 -16.81 32.50 -15.65
C ASP A 295 -16.66 33.97 -16.15
N PRO A 296 -17.76 34.66 -16.51
CA PRO A 296 -17.71 36.00 -17.11
C PRO A 296 -17.31 37.11 -16.12
N SER A 297 -17.15 36.79 -14.83
CA SER A 297 -16.93 37.78 -13.76
C SER A 297 -15.58 38.51 -13.82
N TYR A 298 -14.66 38.14 -14.73
CA TYR A 298 -13.38 38.81 -14.93
C TYR A 298 -13.36 39.87 -16.05
N GLU A 299 -14.44 40.06 -16.81
CA GLU A 299 -14.48 41.10 -17.86
C GLU A 299 -15.03 42.46 -17.39
N GLU A 300 -15.50 42.61 -16.14
CA GLU A 300 -16.21 43.83 -15.71
C GLU A 300 -15.40 44.90 -14.96
N GLU A 301 -14.12 44.67 -14.60
CA GLU A 301 -13.31 45.67 -13.84
C GLU A 301 -12.41 46.60 -14.71
N GLY A 302 -12.60 46.62 -16.03
CA GLY A 302 -11.76 47.38 -16.97
C GLY A 302 -12.23 48.81 -17.33
N ASN A 303 -13.36 49.29 -16.81
CA ASN A 303 -13.89 50.63 -17.10
C ASN A 303 -13.83 51.53 -15.86
N ILE A 304 -12.61 51.93 -15.45
CA ILE A 304 -12.43 53.05 -14.52
C ILE A 304 -12.18 54.30 -15.37
N GLU A 305 -13.14 55.22 -15.25
CA GLU A 305 -13.21 56.54 -15.88
C GLU A 305 -11.87 57.29 -15.86
N SER A 306 -11.49 57.84 -17.02
CA SER A 306 -10.42 58.82 -17.14
C SER A 306 -10.82 60.11 -16.38
N PRO A 307 -10.03 60.58 -15.40
CA PRO A 307 -10.25 61.88 -14.81
C PRO A 307 -9.74 62.95 -15.78
N ASP A 308 -10.68 63.68 -16.39
CA ASP A 308 -10.43 64.99 -16.96
C ASP A 308 -10.06 65.94 -15.80
N ASP A 309 -8.79 66.33 -15.68
CA ASP A 309 -8.39 67.49 -14.89
C ASP A 309 -7.27 68.27 -15.63
N GLU A 310 -7.69 69.34 -16.30
CA GLU A 310 -6.82 70.42 -16.78
C GLU A 310 -6.22 71.21 -15.59
N PRO A 311 -4.95 71.65 -15.65
CA PRO A 311 -4.51 72.81 -14.91
C PRO A 311 -4.34 74.01 -15.85
N ASN A 312 -5.13 75.04 -15.55
CA ASN A 312 -5.13 76.36 -16.18
C ASN A 312 -4.34 77.37 -15.28
N PHE A 313 -3.67 78.34 -15.93
CA PHE A 313 -2.99 79.55 -15.39
C PHE A 313 -1.69 79.37 -14.58
N SER A 314 -0.69 80.26 -14.63
CA SER A 314 -0.49 81.57 -15.29
C SER A 314 1.01 81.92 -15.33
N ILE A 315 1.40 82.73 -16.31
CA ILE A 315 2.67 83.44 -16.42
C ILE A 315 2.70 84.59 -15.40
N ASP A 316 3.81 84.71 -14.66
CA ASP A 316 4.47 85.98 -14.28
C ASP A 316 5.95 85.70 -13.92
#